data_AF-A0A915HLC7-F1
#
_entry.id   AF-A0A915HLC7-F1
#
_cell.length_a   1.000
_cell.length_b   1.000
_cell.length_c   1.000
_cell.angle_alpha   90.00
_cell.angle_beta   90.00
_cell.angle_gamma   90.00
#
_symmetry.space_group_name_H-M   'P 1'
#
loop_
_entity.id
_entity.type
_entity.pdbx_description
1 polymer ?
#
loop_
_entity_poly.entity_id
_entity_poly.type
_entity_poly.pdbx_seq_one_letter_code
_entity_poly.pdbx_strand_id
1 'polypeptide(L)'
;MQVGHLERAGNYLTVKDNQHVQLHPSTVLDHKPEWVVYNEFVLTTKNYIRVVTDVKPEWLLKIAPQYYDMSNFPECEAKRQLQQLVNRMESKKYREGF
;
A
#
# COMPACT_ATOMS: atom_id res chain seq x y z
N MET A 1 -6.50 -5.98 -5.91
CA MET A 1 -5.74 -6.62 -4.82
C MET A 1 -6.06 -5.89 -3.53
N GLN A 2 -5.93 -6.54 -2.39
CA GLN A 2 -6.35 -5.99 -1.11
C GLN A 2 -5.19 -5.34 -0.35
N VAL A 3 -4.84 -4.12 -0.77
CA VAL A 3 -3.78 -3.32 -0.13
C VAL A 3 -4.28 -1.91 0.15
N GLY A 4 -3.93 -1.38 1.32
CA GLY A 4 -4.16 0.01 1.72
C GLY A 4 -2.86 0.75 1.98
N HIS A 5 -2.82 2.04 1.64
CA HIS A 5 -1.72 2.95 1.93
C HIS A 5 -2.20 4.06 2.87
N LEU A 6 -1.43 4.36 3.91
CA LEU A 6 -1.74 5.41 4.88
C LEU A 6 -1.44 6.79 4.29
N GLU A 7 -2.45 7.62 4.15
CA GLU A 7 -2.27 9.01 3.75
C GLU A 7 -1.87 9.90 4.93
N ARG A 8 -1.28 11.06 4.62
CA ARG A 8 -0.87 12.06 5.62
C ARG A 8 -2.01 12.52 6.55
N ALA A 9 -3.25 12.47 6.06
CA ALA A 9 -4.45 12.80 6.85
C ALA A 9 -4.82 11.72 7.89
N GLY A 10 -4.13 10.58 7.91
CA GLY A 10 -4.32 9.50 8.88
C GLY A 10 -5.41 8.48 8.52
N ASN A 11 -5.98 8.58 7.32
CA ASN A 11 -6.88 7.59 6.72
C ASN A 11 -6.11 6.70 5.74
N TYR A 12 -6.63 5.52 5.44
CA TYR A 12 -6.08 4.65 4.41
C TYR A 12 -6.79 4.85 3.09
N LEU A 13 -6.04 4.73 2.00
CA LEU A 13 -6.57 4.68 0.65
C LEU A 13 -6.29 3.30 0.06
N THR A 14 -7.31 2.64 -0.47
CA THR A 14 -7.11 1.37 -1.17
C THR A 14 -6.32 1.58 -2.46
N VAL A 15 -5.36 0.70 -2.70
CA VAL A 15 -4.52 0.73 -3.89
C VAL A 15 -5.39 0.51 -5.14
N LYS A 16 -5.18 1.35 -6.16
CA LYS A 16 -5.90 1.43 -7.45
C LYS A 16 -7.37 1.87 -7.39
N ASP A 17 -8.13 1.42 -6.40
CA ASP A 17 -9.56 1.73 -6.30
C ASP A 17 -9.82 3.08 -5.60
N ASN A 18 -8.80 3.67 -4.97
CA ASN A 18 -8.85 4.98 -4.31
C ASN A 18 -10.03 5.13 -3.32
N GLN A 19 -10.36 4.06 -2.61
CA GLN A 19 -11.42 4.09 -1.61
C GLN A 19 -10.83 4.47 -0.26
N HIS A 20 -11.43 5.49 0.37
CA HIS A 20 -11.08 5.88 1.72
C HIS A 20 -11.60 4.83 2.71
N VAL A 21 -10.69 4.28 3.51
CA VAL A 21 -10.97 3.25 4.51
C VAL A 21 -10.23 3.56 5.82
N GLN A 22 -10.71 2.96 6.90
CA GLN A 22 -10.04 2.98 8.20
C GLN A 22 -9.75 1.56 8.67
N LEU A 23 -8.76 1.39 9.55
CA LEU A 23 -8.55 0.10 10.21
C LEU A 23 -9.79 -0.22 11.05
N HIS A 24 -10.31 -1.43 10.92
CA HIS A 24 -11.46 -1.86 11.70
C HIS A 24 -11.11 -1.82 13.21
N PRO A 25 -12.03 -1.40 14.11
CA PRO A 25 -11.76 -1.30 15.55
C PRO A 25 -11.32 -2.60 16.23
N SER A 26 -11.59 -3.76 15.61
CA SER A 26 -11.14 -5.07 16.08
C SER A 26 -9.69 -5.40 15.73
N THR A 27 -8.95 -4.50 15.07
CA THR A 27 -7.53 -4.72 14.78
C THR A 27 -6.72 -4.78 16.07
N VAL A 28 -5.67 -5.60 16.06
CA VAL A 28 -4.71 -5.71 17.18
C VAL A 28 -3.47 -4.82 16.97
N LEU A 29 -3.40 -4.10 15.86
CA LEU A 29 -2.32 -3.15 15.59
C LEU A 29 -2.40 -1.96 16.56
N ASP A 30 -1.32 -1.73 17.28
CA ASP A 30 -1.14 -0.62 18.22
C ASP A 30 -0.66 0.69 17.54
N HIS A 31 -0.28 0.60 16.27
CA HIS A 31 0.14 1.71 15.44
C HIS A 31 -0.59 1.69 14.09
N LYS A 32 -0.35 2.71 13.27
CA LYS A 32 -0.86 2.80 11.89
C LYS A 32 0.30 2.58 10.91
N PRO A 33 0.48 1.35 10.37
CA PRO A 33 1.53 1.09 9.41
C PRO A 33 1.29 1.84 8.10
N GLU A 34 2.35 2.23 7.40
CA GLU A 34 2.22 2.97 6.15
C GLU A 34 1.57 2.16 5.03
N TRP A 35 1.83 0.85 5.02
CA TRP A 35 1.31 -0.09 4.03
C TRP A 35 0.70 -1.30 4.74
N VAL A 36 -0.52 -1.66 4.34
CA VAL A 36 -1.22 -2.81 4.92
C VAL A 36 -1.83 -3.69 3.84
N VAL A 37 -1.74 -5.00 4.03
CA VAL A 37 -2.59 -5.97 3.33
C VAL A 37 -3.81 -6.25 4.20
N TYR A 38 -4.99 -6.37 3.60
CA TYR A 38 -6.23 -6.70 4.32
C TYR A 38 -6.94 -7.89 3.70
N ASN A 39 -7.73 -8.61 4.48
CA ASN A 39 -8.52 -9.75 3.97
C ASN A 39 -9.95 -9.35 3.59
N GLU A 40 -10.53 -8.41 4.33
CA GLU A 40 -11.96 -8.06 4.19
C GLU A 40 -12.17 -6.56 4.08
N PHE A 41 -13.06 -6.18 3.17
CA PHE A 41 -13.62 -4.84 3.07
C PHE A 41 -15.01 -4.84 3.72
N VAL A 42 -15.23 -3.94 4.67
CA VAL A 42 -16.49 -3.83 5.42
C VAL A 42 -17.16 -2.51 5.09
N LEU A 43 -18.25 -2.56 4.33
CA LEU A 43 -19.06 -1.42 3.94
C LEU A 43 -20.12 -1.12 5.02
N THR A 44 -19.98 0.01 5.71
CA THR A 44 -20.99 0.51 6.68
C THR A 44 -21.18 2.02 6.50
N THR A 45 -21.54 2.77 7.56
CA THR A 45 -21.49 4.24 7.57
C THR A 45 -20.08 4.78 7.31
N LYS A 46 -19.05 4.05 7.74
CA LYS A 46 -17.64 4.27 7.36
C LYS A 46 -17.10 2.97 6.78
N ASN A 47 -16.21 3.08 5.80
CA ASN A 47 -15.57 1.91 5.21
C ASN A 47 -14.42 1.46 6.11
N TYR A 48 -14.37 0.18 6.41
CA TYR A 48 -13.28 -0.41 7.19
C TYR A 48 -12.61 -1.54 6.44
N ILE A 49 -11.33 -1.74 6.74
CA ILE A 49 -10.57 -2.94 6.35
C ILE A 49 -10.26 -3.78 7.59
N ARG A 50 -10.46 -5.10 7.47
CA ARG A 50 -10.35 -6.05 8.59
C ARG A 50 -9.40 -7.19 8.26
N VAL A 51 -8.83 -7.77 9.32
CA VAL A 51 -7.69 -8.72 9.26
C VAL A 51 -6.55 -8.09 8.48
N VAL A 52 -5.93 -7.09 9.11
CA VAL A 52 -4.89 -6.26 8.51
C VAL A 52 -3.51 -6.74 8.96
N THR A 53 -2.54 -6.71 8.04
CA THR A 53 -1.15 -7.07 8.31
C THR A 53 -0.24 -5.96 7.78
N ASP A 54 0.72 -5.53 8.59
CA ASP A 54 1.78 -4.59 8.20
C ASP A 54 2.70 -5.24 7.16
N VAL A 55 2.99 -4.53 6.07
CA VAL A 55 3.83 -5.03 4.98
C VAL A 55 4.80 -3.96 4.49
N LYS A 56 5.95 -4.40 3.96
CA LYS A 56 6.88 -3.49 3.28
C LYS A 56 6.45 -3.28 1.83
N PRO A 57 6.45 -2.05 1.30
CA PRO A 57 6.09 -1.79 -0.10
C PRO A 57 7.01 -2.48 -1.12
N GLU A 58 8.27 -2.75 -0.75
CA GLU A 58 9.21 -3.51 -1.58
C GLU A 58 8.69 -4.91 -1.93
N TRP A 59 7.97 -5.55 -1.01
CA TRP A 59 7.43 -6.90 -1.23
C TRP A 59 6.34 -6.89 -2.29
N LEU A 60 5.49 -5.86 -2.30
CA LEU A 60 4.44 -5.68 -3.30
C LEU A 60 5.02 -5.60 -4.71
N LEU A 61 6.08 -4.81 -4.88
CA LEU A 61 6.77 -4.64 -6.16
C LEU A 61 7.49 -5.91 -6.62
N LYS A 62 8.08 -6.67 -5.69
CA LYS A 62 8.81 -7.92 -5.99
C LYS A 62 7.88 -9.09 -6.30
N ILE A 63 6.79 -9.24 -5.55
CA ILE A 63 5.88 -10.39 -5.65
C ILE A 63 4.89 -10.22 -6.80
N ALA A 64 4.42 -8.99 -7.04
CA ALA A 64 3.38 -8.73 -8.03
C ALA A 64 3.72 -7.56 -8.97
N PRO A 65 4.86 -7.61 -9.70
CA PRO A 65 5.32 -6.49 -10.53
C PRO A 65 4.30 -6.08 -11.60
N GLN A 66 3.55 -7.04 -12.17
CA GLN A 66 2.52 -6.76 -13.18
C GLN A 66 1.35 -5.93 -12.63
N TYR A 67 0.99 -6.15 -11.35
CA TYR A 67 -0.09 -5.38 -10.75
C TYR A 67 0.37 -3.98 -10.34
N TYR A 68 1.62 -3.85 -9.89
CA TYR A 68 2.20 -2.57 -9.49
C TYR A 68 2.97 -1.88 -10.63
N ASP A 69 2.55 -2.08 -11.88
CA ASP A 69 3.09 -1.36 -13.02
C ASP A 69 2.71 0.13 -12.96
N MET A 70 3.73 1.00 -12.85
CA MET A 70 3.57 2.45 -12.72
C MET A 70 2.97 3.11 -13.95
N SER A 71 3.08 2.49 -15.13
CA SER A 71 2.51 3.02 -16.38
C SER A 71 0.98 3.03 -16.36
N ASN A 72 0.38 2.04 -15.68
CA ASN A 72 -1.07 1.84 -15.57
C ASN A 72 -1.59 2.06 -14.14
N PHE A 73 -0.76 2.64 -13.26
CA PHE A 73 -1.16 2.92 -11.89
C PHE A 73 -1.82 4.31 -11.81
N PRO A 74 -2.98 4.46 -11.15
CA PRO A 74 -3.64 5.76 -11.02
C PRO A 74 -2.79 6.75 -10.21
N GLU A 75 -2.90 8.03 -10.52
CA GLU A 75 -2.18 9.07 -9.80
C GLU A 75 -2.71 9.19 -8.36
N CYS A 76 -1.87 8.82 -7.39
CA CYS A 76 -2.16 8.94 -5.95
C CYS A 76 -0.85 8.95 -5.13
N GLU A 77 -0.94 9.21 -3.82
CA GLU A 77 0.24 9.23 -2.95
C GLU A 77 0.98 7.88 -2.95
N ALA A 78 0.23 6.77 -3.00
CA ALA A 78 0.78 5.42 -3.10
C ALA A 78 1.65 5.24 -4.35
N LYS A 79 1.21 5.72 -5.53
CA LYS A 79 2.00 5.68 -6.77
C LYS A 79 3.32 6.43 -6.61
N ARG A 80 3.26 7.65 -6.07
CA ARG A 80 4.43 8.51 -5.86
C ARG A 80 5.48 7.81 -4.98
N GLN A 81 5.04 7.20 -3.89
CA GLN A 81 5.95 6.46 -3.01
C GLN A 81 6.56 5.24 -3.68
N LEU A 82 5.74 4.44 -4.36
CA LEU A 82 6.23 3.25 -5.04
C LEU A 82 7.20 3.60 -6.17
N GLN A 83 6.95 4.66 -6.93
CA GLN A 83 7.87 5.13 -7.98
C GLN A 83 9.23 5.55 -7.40
N GLN A 84 9.25 6.30 -6.29
CA GLN A 84 10.49 6.66 -5.60
C GLN A 84 11.26 5.42 -5.11
N LEU A 85 10.53 4.41 -4.63
CA LEU A 85 11.10 3.14 -4.19
C LEU A 85 11.69 2.35 -5.37
N VAL A 86 11.00 2.29 -6.51
CA VAL A 86 11.51 1.68 -7.75
C VAL A 86 12.83 2.33 -8.16
N ASN A 87 12.86 3.66 -8.28
CA ASN A 87 14.07 4.40 -8.67
C ASN A 87 15.24 4.15 -7.70
N ARG A 88 14.93 4.04 -6.40
CA ARG A 88 15.93 3.73 -5.35
C ARG A 88 16.45 2.29 -5.48
N MET A 89 15.59 1.32 -5.76
CA MET A 89 15.98 -0.08 -5.94
C MET A 89 16.84 -0.26 -7.19
N GLU A 90 16.52 0.42 -8.29
CA GLU A 90 17.32 0.41 -9.52
C GLU A 90 18.71 1.00 -9.29
N SER A 91 18.78 2.14 -8.58
CA SER A 91 20.05 2.77 -8.22
C SER A 91 20.93 1.86 -7.36
N LYS A 92 20.34 1.09 -6.42
CA LYS A 92 21.07 0.11 -5.60
C LYS A 92 21.59 -1.06 -6.43
N LYS A 93 20.76 -1.64 -7.30
CA LYS A 93 21.17 -2.72 -8.21
C LYS A 93 22.36 -2.31 -9.09
N TYR A 94 22.36 -1.08 -9.58
CA TYR A 94 23.49 -0.56 -10.37
C TYR A 94 24.79 -0.46 -9.55
N ARG A 95 24.70 -0.14 -8.25
CA ARG A 95 25.86 -0.03 -7.36
C ARG A 95 26.41 -1.38 -6.89
N GLU A 96 25.57 -2.40 -6.78
CA GLU A 96 25.95 -3.75 -6.35
C GLU A 96 26.39 -4.64 -7.52
N GLY A 97 26.14 -4.21 -8.77
CA GLY A 97 26.61 -4.88 -9.98
C GLY A 97 28.02 -4.45 -10.39
N PHE A 98 29.02 -4.68 -9.54
CA PHE A 98 30.45 -4.80 -9.83
C PHE A 98 31.14 -5.61 -8.73
#